data_AF-A0A0H2TAL1-F1
#
_entry.id   AF-A0A0H2TAL1-F1
#
_cell.length_a   1.000
_cell.length_b   1.000
_cell.length_c   1.000
_cell.angle_alpha   90.00
_cell.angle_beta   90.00
_cell.angle_gamma   90.00
#
_symmetry.space_group_name_H-M   'P 1'
#
loop_
_entity.id
_entity.type
_entity.pdbx_description
1 polymer ?
#
loop_
_entity_poly.entity_id
_entity_poly.type
_entity_poly.pdbx_seq_one_letter_code
_entity_poly.pdbx_strand_id
1 'polypeptide(L)'
;MASLEEVPRKVQPATLNGLAAEISELSAQFTKFLEENNVPAPTFDADSPTQYDNLTPEIFMIRQHLLDKINDIWCLTQGPSESIFNYVHSAIPDAAVLNILNCFDFWSAVPLNGTSSPAEIARHTGLPSEVVERVLDHATTLRLFAYTE
;
A
#
# COMPACT_ATOMS: atom_id res chain seq x y z
N MET A 1 33.03 -23.61 16.02
CA MET A 1 32.02 -23.01 15.11
C MET A 1 31.20 -24.15 14.56
N ALA A 2 29.94 -24.27 14.96
CA ALA A 2 29.04 -25.30 14.45
C ALA A 2 28.61 -24.90 13.03
N SER A 3 28.90 -25.75 12.04
CA SER A 3 28.38 -25.59 10.68
C SER A 3 26.86 -25.77 10.73
N LEU A 4 26.13 -24.78 10.24
CA LEU A 4 24.72 -24.93 9.91
C LEU A 4 24.66 -25.76 8.62
N GLU A 5 24.23 -27.02 8.72
CA GLU A 5 23.82 -27.77 7.53
C GLU A 5 22.55 -27.12 6.98
N GLU A 6 22.65 -26.51 5.80
CA GLU A 6 21.49 -26.06 5.04
C GLU A 6 20.71 -27.30 4.62
N VAL A 7 19.58 -27.55 5.28
CA VAL A 7 18.56 -28.44 4.75
C VAL A 7 18.00 -27.76 3.50
N PRO A 8 18.17 -28.34 2.29
CA PRO A 8 17.65 -27.72 1.08
C PRO A 8 16.13 -27.71 1.16
N ARG A 9 15.54 -26.53 1.42
CA ARG A 9 14.11 -26.33 1.21
C ARG A 9 13.87 -26.59 -0.27
N LYS A 10 13.11 -27.63 -0.60
CA LYS A 10 12.49 -27.77 -1.92
C LYS A 10 11.52 -26.61 -2.09
N VAL A 11 12.03 -25.48 -2.57
CA VAL A 11 11.20 -24.36 -3.01
C VAL A 11 10.70 -24.76 -4.38
N GLN A 12 9.44 -25.21 -4.47
CA GLN A 12 8.78 -25.21 -5.77
C GLN A 12 8.79 -23.77 -6.28
N PRO A 13 9.23 -23.53 -7.53
CA PRO A 13 9.29 -22.18 -8.05
C PRO A 13 7.89 -21.59 -8.05
N ALA A 14 7.73 -20.43 -7.40
CA ALA A 14 6.49 -19.67 -7.44
C ALA A 14 6.17 -19.29 -8.89
N THR A 15 4.92 -19.46 -9.29
CA THR A 15 4.43 -19.05 -10.62
C THR A 15 3.36 -17.99 -10.46
N LEU A 16 3.19 -17.11 -11.45
CA LEU A 16 2.16 -16.06 -11.42
C LEU A 16 0.76 -16.65 -11.15
N ASN A 17 0.41 -17.75 -11.83
CA ASN A 17 -0.89 -18.41 -11.64
C ASN A 17 -1.03 -19.08 -10.27
N GLY A 18 0.05 -19.68 -9.74
CA GLY A 18 0.05 -20.27 -8.40
C GLY A 18 -0.13 -19.19 -7.32
N LEU A 19 0.62 -18.10 -7.42
CA LEU A 19 0.51 -16.95 -6.52
C LEU A 19 -0.88 -16.31 -6.59
N ALA A 20 -1.45 -16.14 -7.78
CA ALA A 20 -2.80 -15.61 -7.95
C ALA A 20 -3.87 -16.49 -7.27
N ALA A 21 -3.72 -17.83 -7.37
CA ALA A 21 -4.61 -18.76 -6.69
C ALA A 21 -4.48 -18.66 -5.16
N GLU A 22 -3.25 -18.60 -4.62
CA GLU A 22 -2.98 -18.43 -3.19
C GLU A 22 -3.53 -17.09 -2.67
N ILE A 23 -3.34 -15.99 -3.42
CA ILE A 23 -3.88 -14.66 -3.07
C ILE A 23 -5.41 -14.72 -2.99
N SER A 24 -6.06 -15.36 -3.96
CA SER A 24 -7.53 -15.52 -3.97
C SER A 24 -8.02 -16.30 -2.76
N GLU A 25 -7.37 -17.41 -2.43
CA GLU A 25 -7.70 -18.25 -1.28
C GLU A 25 -7.52 -17.50 0.05
N LEU A 26 -6.36 -16.87 0.25
CA LEU A 26 -6.07 -16.10 1.46
C LEU A 26 -7.01 -14.88 1.61
N SER A 27 -7.35 -14.21 0.50
CA SER A 27 -8.30 -13.10 0.49
C SER A 27 -9.70 -13.58 0.91
N ALA A 28 -10.16 -14.71 0.38
CA ALA A 28 -11.46 -15.27 0.76
C ALA A 28 -11.52 -15.66 2.25
N GLN A 29 -10.45 -16.26 2.78
CA GLN A 29 -10.35 -16.57 4.21
C GLN A 29 -10.37 -15.31 5.07
N PHE A 30 -9.59 -14.29 4.68
CA PHE A 30 -9.51 -13.03 5.40
C PHE A 30 -10.86 -12.31 5.42
N THR A 31 -11.51 -12.14 4.27
CA THR A 31 -12.82 -11.50 4.16
C THR A 31 -13.89 -12.24 4.97
N LYS A 32 -13.92 -13.57 4.88
CA LYS A 32 -14.87 -14.39 5.65
C LYS A 32 -14.73 -14.16 7.16
N PHE A 33 -13.50 -14.07 7.67
CA PHE A 33 -13.28 -13.76 9.09
C PHE A 33 -13.83 -12.37 9.45
N LEU A 34 -13.58 -11.36 8.62
CA LEU A 34 -14.06 -10.00 8.88
C LEU A 34 -15.59 -9.97 8.99
N GLU A 35 -16.28 -10.64 8.06
CA GLU A 35 -17.73 -10.79 8.07
C GLU A 35 -18.25 -11.51 9.32
N GLU A 36 -17.69 -12.69 9.64
CA GLU A 36 -18.13 -13.51 10.78
C GLU A 36 -17.92 -12.82 12.13
N ASN A 37 -16.91 -11.94 12.23
CA ASN A 37 -16.54 -11.26 13.47
C ASN A 37 -17.00 -9.80 13.52
N ASN A 38 -17.80 -9.35 12.53
CA ASN A 38 -18.27 -7.96 12.41
C ASN A 38 -17.11 -6.94 12.46
N VAL A 39 -15.96 -7.29 11.89
CA VAL A 39 -14.84 -6.36 11.73
C VAL A 39 -15.08 -5.59 10.43
N PRO A 40 -15.19 -4.25 10.45
CA PRO A 40 -15.40 -3.47 9.24
C PRO A 40 -14.27 -3.70 8.23
N ALA A 41 -14.62 -3.93 6.96
CA ALA A 41 -13.64 -4.04 5.89
C ALA A 41 -13.10 -2.65 5.54
N PRO A 42 -11.77 -2.50 5.33
CA PRO A 42 -11.24 -1.24 4.85
C PRO A 42 -11.59 -0.99 3.39
N THR A 43 -11.52 0.28 3.04
CA THR A 43 -11.82 0.88 1.74
C THR A 43 -10.78 1.98 1.51
N PHE A 44 -10.81 2.62 0.35
CA PHE A 44 -10.00 3.82 0.10
C PHE A 44 -10.76 5.12 0.41
N ASP A 45 -11.94 5.02 1.00
CA ASP A 45 -12.79 6.16 1.35
C ASP A 45 -12.40 6.77 2.70
N ALA A 46 -12.78 8.03 2.91
CA ALA A 46 -12.41 8.80 4.10
C ALA A 46 -13.00 8.24 5.42
N ASP A 47 -14.08 7.46 5.35
CA ASP A 47 -14.74 6.83 6.49
C ASP A 47 -14.25 5.40 6.76
N SER A 48 -13.20 4.96 6.05
CA SER A 48 -12.62 3.63 6.23
C SER A 48 -12.10 3.39 7.65
N PRO A 49 -12.23 2.17 8.21
CA PRO A 49 -11.58 1.82 9.47
C PRO A 49 -10.06 2.03 9.39
N THR A 50 -9.50 2.78 10.36
CA THR A 50 -8.06 3.08 10.41
C THR A 50 -7.21 1.89 10.87
N GLN A 51 -7.84 0.89 11.49
CA GLN A 51 -7.21 -0.33 11.95
C GLN A 51 -8.21 -1.49 11.95
N TYR A 52 -7.69 -2.70 11.96
CA TYR A 52 -8.49 -3.89 12.23
C TYR A 52 -8.52 -4.15 13.72
N ASP A 53 -9.69 -4.02 14.34
CA ASP A 53 -9.88 -4.35 15.75
C ASP A 53 -10.16 -5.86 15.92
N ASN A 54 -9.76 -6.41 17.07
CA ASN A 54 -10.07 -7.78 17.50
C ASN A 54 -9.56 -8.92 16.59
N LEU A 55 -8.45 -8.71 15.88
CA LEU A 55 -7.81 -9.78 15.12
C LEU A 55 -7.24 -10.85 16.05
N THR A 56 -7.56 -12.12 15.78
CA THR A 56 -6.90 -13.26 16.40
C THR A 56 -5.46 -13.42 15.89
N PRO A 57 -4.56 -14.11 16.61
CA PRO A 57 -3.22 -14.41 16.10
C PRO A 57 -3.25 -15.18 14.77
N GLU A 58 -4.22 -16.06 14.57
CA GLU A 58 -4.39 -16.84 13.33
C GLU A 58 -4.71 -15.94 12.14
N ILE A 59 -5.69 -15.05 12.27
CA ILE A 59 -6.06 -14.17 11.17
C ILE A 59 -4.98 -13.12 10.88
N PHE A 60 -4.23 -12.70 11.90
CA PHE A 60 -3.05 -11.88 11.70
C PHE A 60 -2.04 -12.57 10.78
N MET A 61 -1.78 -13.87 11.00
CA MET A 61 -0.88 -14.64 10.14
C MET A 61 -1.43 -14.80 8.71
N ILE A 62 -2.74 -15.03 8.53
CA ILE A 62 -3.37 -15.05 7.21
C ILE A 62 -3.14 -13.73 6.47
N ARG A 63 -3.31 -12.58 7.16
CA ARG A 63 -3.04 -11.27 6.60
C ARG A 63 -1.57 -11.09 6.20
N GLN A 64 -0.62 -11.53 7.03
CA GLN A 64 0.81 -11.46 6.69
C GLN A 64 1.14 -12.31 5.46
N HIS A 65 0.64 -13.55 5.41
CA HIS A 65 0.84 -14.41 4.24
C HIS A 65 0.21 -13.80 2.98
N LEU A 66 -0.97 -13.18 3.07
CA LEU A 66 -1.58 -12.50 1.94
C LEU A 66 -0.69 -11.36 1.42
N LEU A 67 -0.14 -10.54 2.32
CA LEU A 67 0.79 -9.47 1.96
C LEU A 67 2.08 -10.00 1.30
N ASP A 68 2.64 -11.09 1.84
CA ASP A 68 3.83 -11.73 1.26
C ASP A 68 3.56 -12.19 -0.17
N LYS A 69 2.42 -12.84 -0.42
CA LYS A 69 2.05 -13.32 -1.78
C LYS A 69 1.77 -12.18 -2.75
N ILE A 70 1.15 -11.09 -2.28
CA ILE A 70 0.97 -9.88 -3.08
C ILE A 70 2.33 -9.28 -3.46
N ASN A 71 3.29 -9.26 -2.55
CA ASN A 71 4.64 -8.79 -2.85
C ASN A 71 5.39 -9.73 -3.81
N ASP A 72 5.26 -11.05 -3.63
CA ASP A 72 5.86 -12.04 -4.53
C ASP A 72 5.33 -11.89 -5.97
N ILE A 73 4.01 -11.76 -6.15
CA ILE A 73 3.43 -11.60 -7.49
C ILE A 73 3.79 -10.24 -8.09
N TRP A 74 3.87 -9.17 -7.29
CA TRP A 74 4.35 -7.86 -7.71
C TRP A 74 5.79 -7.91 -8.24
N CYS A 75 6.69 -8.57 -7.51
CA CYS A 75 8.08 -8.74 -7.91
C CYS A 75 8.21 -9.62 -9.16
N LEU A 76 7.49 -10.75 -9.21
CA LEU A 76 7.55 -11.68 -10.33
C LEU A 76 6.99 -11.08 -11.62
N THR A 77 5.98 -10.21 -11.52
CA THR A 77 5.38 -9.52 -12.68
C THR A 77 6.36 -8.54 -13.33
N GLN A 78 7.17 -7.85 -12.54
CA GLN A 78 8.22 -6.96 -13.04
C GLN A 78 9.46 -7.74 -13.54
N GLY A 79 9.71 -8.90 -12.95
CA GLY A 79 10.93 -9.65 -13.18
C GLY A 79 12.15 -9.05 -12.46
N PRO A 80 13.30 -9.75 -12.50
CA PRO A 80 14.41 -9.49 -11.59
C PRO A 80 15.15 -8.16 -11.84
N SER A 81 15.17 -7.66 -13.08
CA SER A 81 15.87 -6.41 -13.41
C SER A 81 15.02 -5.18 -13.07
N GLU A 82 13.75 -5.20 -13.49
CA GLU A 82 12.86 -4.04 -13.31
C GLU A 82 12.44 -3.90 -11.85
N SER A 83 12.26 -4.98 -11.09
CA SER A 83 11.88 -4.90 -9.67
C SER A 83 12.88 -4.10 -8.83
N ILE A 84 14.19 -4.30 -9.05
CA ILE A 84 15.24 -3.55 -8.35
C ILE A 84 15.28 -2.09 -8.83
N PHE A 85 15.23 -1.87 -10.14
CA PHE A 85 15.24 -0.53 -10.70
C PHE A 85 14.04 0.29 -10.20
N ASN A 86 12.83 -0.25 -10.33
CA ASN A 86 11.59 0.40 -9.92
C ASN A 86 11.55 0.67 -8.41
N TYR A 87 12.06 -0.25 -7.59
CA TYR A 87 12.18 -0.03 -6.15
C TYR A 87 13.03 1.20 -5.83
N VAL A 88 14.26 1.27 -6.37
CA VAL A 88 15.16 2.41 -6.11
C VAL A 88 14.64 3.70 -6.77
N HIS A 89 14.04 3.58 -7.95
CA HIS A 89 13.46 4.71 -8.68
C HIS A 89 12.29 5.35 -7.91
N SER A 90 11.48 4.56 -7.21
CA SER A 90 10.27 5.04 -6.53
C SER A 90 10.53 5.40 -5.06
N ALA A 91 11.41 4.68 -4.36
CA ALA A 91 11.62 4.85 -2.91
C ALA A 91 12.00 6.29 -2.51
N ILE A 92 12.83 6.96 -3.31
CA ILE A 92 13.27 8.33 -3.01
C ILE A 92 12.15 9.36 -3.28
N PRO A 93 11.49 9.36 -4.46
CA PRO A 93 10.28 10.16 -4.68
C PRO A 93 9.19 9.93 -3.63
N ASP A 94 8.92 8.69 -3.23
CA ASP A 94 7.88 8.36 -2.25
C ASP A 94 8.15 9.01 -0.89
N ALA A 95 9.39 8.86 -0.41
CA ALA A 95 9.84 9.49 0.83
C ALA A 95 9.84 11.03 0.72
N ALA A 96 10.25 11.58 -0.42
CA ALA A 96 10.26 13.02 -0.64
C ALA A 96 8.86 13.62 -0.64
N VAL A 97 7.89 12.97 -1.28
CA VAL A 97 6.49 13.41 -1.29
C VAL A 97 5.90 13.38 0.10
N LEU A 98 6.04 12.27 0.85
CA LEU A 98 5.59 12.21 2.25
C LEU A 98 6.19 13.33 3.11
N ASN A 99 7.48 13.64 2.92
CA ASN A 99 8.12 14.74 3.62
C ASN A 99 7.52 16.10 3.25
N ILE A 100 7.24 16.35 1.97
CA ILE A 100 6.60 17.59 1.50
C ILE A 100 5.17 17.70 2.08
N LEU A 101 4.37 16.63 2.02
CA LEU A 101 3.01 16.62 2.56
C LEU A 101 3.00 17.00 4.05
N ASN A 102 3.97 16.48 4.82
CA ASN A 102 4.14 16.78 6.24
C ASN A 102 4.64 18.21 6.50
N CYS A 103 5.67 18.67 5.78
CA CYS A 103 6.29 19.98 6.03
C CYS A 103 5.40 21.17 5.63
N PHE A 104 4.54 20.99 4.64
CA PHE A 104 3.68 22.05 4.09
C PHE A 104 2.19 21.86 4.42
N ASP A 105 1.86 20.87 5.26
CA ASP A 105 0.49 20.62 5.78
C ASP A 105 -0.57 20.43 4.68
N PHE A 106 -0.28 19.52 3.73
CA PHE A 106 -1.27 19.12 2.72
C PHE A 106 -2.47 18.41 3.35
N TRP A 107 -2.27 17.72 4.48
CA TRP A 107 -3.30 16.95 5.16
C TRP A 107 -4.49 17.80 5.59
N SER A 108 -4.24 19.02 6.06
CA SER A 108 -5.29 19.96 6.47
C SER A 108 -5.84 20.78 5.31
N ALA A 109 -5.16 20.78 4.15
CA ALA A 109 -5.59 21.51 2.96
C ALA A 109 -6.80 20.86 2.28
N VAL A 110 -7.04 19.56 2.50
CA VAL A 110 -8.20 18.82 2.01
C VAL A 110 -9.08 18.40 3.19
N PRO A 111 -10.33 18.85 3.28
CA PRO A 111 -11.23 18.42 4.36
C PRO A 111 -11.48 16.91 4.33
N LEU A 112 -11.55 16.26 5.50
CA LEU A 112 -11.79 14.81 5.61
C LEU A 112 -13.02 14.34 4.84
N ASN A 113 -14.14 15.06 4.97
CA ASN A 113 -15.39 14.80 4.25
C ASN A 113 -15.65 15.90 3.21
N GLY A 114 -14.73 16.09 2.28
CA GLY A 114 -14.85 17.12 1.26
C GLY A 114 -13.75 17.06 0.21
N THR A 115 -13.69 18.11 -0.60
CA THR A 115 -12.71 18.27 -1.67
C THR A 115 -12.05 19.63 -1.57
N SER A 116 -10.89 19.76 -2.20
CA SER A 116 -10.21 21.03 -2.40
C SER A 116 -9.63 21.08 -3.80
N SER A 117 -9.59 22.26 -4.41
CA SER A 117 -8.91 22.45 -5.69
C SER A 117 -7.38 22.57 -5.48
N PRO A 118 -6.56 22.25 -6.50
CA PRO A 118 -5.11 22.49 -6.46
C PRO A 118 -4.74 23.94 -6.15
N ALA A 119 -5.54 24.91 -6.61
CA ALA A 119 -5.32 26.33 -6.33
C ALA A 119 -5.52 26.68 -4.85
N GLU A 120 -6.52 26.07 -4.20
CA GLU A 120 -6.76 26.25 -2.76
C GLU A 120 -5.66 25.60 -1.93
N ILE A 121 -5.19 24.42 -2.34
CA ILE A 121 -4.06 23.72 -1.71
C ILE A 121 -2.77 24.53 -1.86
N ALA A 122 -2.49 25.11 -3.04
CA ALA A 122 -1.34 26.00 -3.26
C ALA A 122 -1.38 27.23 -2.36
N ARG A 123 -2.56 27.83 -2.18
CA ARG A 123 -2.73 28.96 -1.25
C ARG A 123 -2.52 28.56 0.21
N HIS A 124 -2.98 27.37 0.63
CA HIS A 124 -2.80 26.85 2.00
C HIS A 124 -1.33 26.55 2.30
N THR A 125 -0.69 25.81 1.40
CA THR A 125 0.69 25.32 1.55
C THR A 125 1.74 26.41 1.30
N GLY A 126 1.39 27.48 0.58
CA GLY A 126 2.31 28.53 0.15
C GLY A 126 3.26 28.09 -0.97
N LEU A 127 3.03 26.93 -1.58
CA LEU A 127 3.84 26.39 -2.67
C LEU A 127 3.36 26.90 -4.04
N PRO A 128 4.24 27.00 -5.05
CA PRO A 128 3.83 27.27 -6.42
C PRO A 128 2.87 26.19 -6.93
N SER A 129 1.85 26.58 -7.72
CA SER A 129 0.83 25.65 -8.22
C SER A 129 1.41 24.43 -8.96
N GLU A 130 2.44 24.63 -9.79
CA GLU A 130 3.11 23.53 -10.50
C GLU A 130 3.75 22.52 -9.52
N VAL A 131 4.28 22.99 -8.39
CA VAL A 131 4.86 22.11 -7.36
C VAL A 131 3.74 21.33 -6.68
N VAL A 132 2.63 21.98 -6.35
CA VAL A 132 1.46 21.31 -5.74
C VAL A 132 0.91 20.23 -6.64
N GLU A 133 0.68 20.53 -7.92
CA GLU A 133 0.17 19.56 -8.89
C GLU A 133 1.09 18.34 -9.01
N ARG A 134 2.40 18.56 -9.15
CA ARG A 134 3.37 17.44 -9.23
C ARG A 134 3.43 16.59 -7.95
N VAL A 135 3.29 17.22 -6.79
CA VAL A 135 3.26 16.51 -5.51
C VAL A 135 1.97 15.70 -5.38
N LEU A 136 0.82 16.27 -5.75
CA LEU A 136 -0.47 15.57 -5.74
C LEU A 136 -0.48 14.41 -6.73
N ASP A 137 0.03 14.61 -7.95
CA ASP A 137 0.10 13.55 -8.96
C ASP A 137 0.89 12.35 -8.43
N HIS A 138 2.05 12.57 -7.81
CA HIS A 138 2.81 11.47 -7.20
C HIS A 138 2.12 10.89 -5.96
N ALA A 139 1.56 11.73 -5.08
CA ALA A 139 0.85 11.29 -3.87
C ALA A 139 -0.32 10.33 -4.19
N THR A 140 -1.08 10.61 -5.25
CA THR A 140 -2.20 9.75 -5.66
C THR A 140 -1.76 8.36 -6.11
N THR A 141 -0.55 8.20 -6.66
CA THR A 141 0.03 6.87 -6.97
C THR A 141 0.28 6.03 -5.72
N LEU A 142 0.49 6.69 -4.57
CA LEU A 142 0.68 6.09 -3.26
C LEU A 142 -0.63 5.92 -2.48
N ARG A 143 -1.78 6.20 -3.11
CA ARG A 143 -3.10 6.25 -2.47
C ARG A 143 -3.16 7.29 -1.34
N LEU A 144 -2.35 8.35 -1.45
CA LEU A 144 -2.42 9.53 -0.61
C LEU A 144 -3.18 10.59 -1.40
N PHE A 145 -4.42 10.88 -0.98
CA PHE A 145 -5.42 11.62 -1.76
C PHE A 145 -5.88 10.89 -3.03
N ALA A 146 -6.94 11.43 -3.65
CA ALA A 146 -7.45 11.02 -4.96
C ALA A 146 -8.10 12.24 -5.65
N TYR A 147 -8.08 12.25 -6.98
CA TYR A 147 -8.90 13.19 -7.74
C TYR A 147 -10.36 12.69 -7.77
N THR A 148 -11.31 13.60 -7.60
CA THR A 148 -12.72 13.30 -7.82
C THR A 148 -13.02 13.20 -9.31
N GLU A 149 -13.82 12.22 -9.70
CA GLU A 149 -14.37 12.10 -11.07
C GLU A 149 -15.34 13.23 -11.42
#